data_AF-A0A7J2HTX8-F1
#
_entry.id   AF-A0A7J2HTX8-F1
#
_cell.length_a   1.000
_cell.length_b   1.000
_cell.length_c   1.000
_cell.angle_alpha   90.00
_cell.angle_beta   90.00
_cell.angle_gamma   90.00
#
_symmetry.space_group_name_H-M   'P 1'
#
loop_
_entity.id
_entity.type
_entity.pdbx_description
1 polymer ?
#
loop_
_entity_poly.entity_id
_entity_poly.type
_entity_poly.pdbx_seq_one_letter_code
_entity_poly.pdbx_strand_id
1 'polypeptide(L)' 'MRARIYPLALGKIIKHALEDLEMEVAGLLIGKYLKKSDILEIWDAITGDQKATPGFVYLEEDT' A
#
# COMPACT_ATOMS: atom_id res chain seq x y z
N MET A 1 -16.95 -5.65 7.60
CA MET A 1 -15.55 -5.95 7.25
C MET A 1 -14.61 -5.01 8.00
N ARG A 2 -13.64 -5.57 8.75
CA ARG A 2 -12.57 -4.81 9.42
C ARG A 2 -11.22 -5.06 8.72
N ALA A 3 -10.33 -4.07 8.68
CA ALA A 3 -8.96 -4.26 8.22
C ALA A 3 -8.00 -4.39 9.41
N ARG A 4 -7.05 -5.32 9.33
CA ARG A 4 -5.95 -5.47 10.28
C ARG A 4 -4.64 -5.35 9.52
N ILE A 5 -3.92 -4.25 9.73
CA ILE A 5 -2.61 -4.02 9.12
C ILE A 5 -1.52 -4.45 10.08
N TYR A 6 -0.60 -5.29 9.61
CA TYR A 6 0.60 -5.64 10.37
C TYR A 6 1.52 -4.41 10.48
N PRO A 7 2.13 -4.14 11.64
CA PRO A 7 2.88 -2.89 11.86
C PRO A 7 4.00 -2.63 10.85
N LEU A 8 4.68 -3.68 10.37
CA LEU A 8 5.73 -3.54 9.36
C LEU A 8 5.18 -3.06 8.01
N ALA A 9 4.02 -3.58 7.58
CA ALA A 9 3.36 -3.12 6.36
C ALA A 9 2.99 -1.64 6.46
N LEU A 10 2.45 -1.21 7.61
CA LEU A 10 2.18 0.21 7.87
C LEU A 10 3.46 1.05 7.84
N GLY A 11 4.54 0.56 8.45
CA GLY A 11 5.84 1.23 8.45
C GLY A 11 6.39 1.43 7.04
N LYS A 12 6.26 0.44 6.15
CA LYS A 12 6.66 0.55 4.74
C LYS A 12 5.84 1.60 3.99
N ILE A 13 4.52 1.64 4.21
CA ILE A 13 3.63 2.65 3.62
C ILE A 13 4.04 4.05 4.06
N ILE A 14 4.21 4.26 5.38
CA ILE A 14 4.59 5.57 5.92
C ILE A 14 5.97 5.98 5.39
N LYS A 15 6.95 5.08 5.39
CA LYS A 15 8.28 5.36 4.87
C LYS A 15 8.23 5.82 3.41
N HIS A 16 7.53 5.08 2.56
CA HIS A 16 7.38 5.41 1.13
C HIS A 16 6.70 6.77 0.93
N ALA A 17 5.64 7.03 1.68
CA ALA A 17 4.92 8.32 1.63
C ALA A 17 5.75 9.51 2.11
N LEU A 18 6.81 9.29 2.89
CA LEU A 18 7.69 10.35 3.38
C LEU A 18 8.93 10.55 2.49
N GLU A 19 9.17 9.68 1.50
CA GLU A 19 10.31 9.80 0.58
C GLU A 19 10.07 10.90 -0.47
N ASP A 20 8.81 11.17 -0.83
CA ASP A 20 8.42 12.28 -1.70
C ASP A 20 7.12 12.91 -1.16
N LEU A 21 7.23 14.13 -0.62
CA LEU A 21 6.10 14.86 -0.04
C LEU A 21 5.40 15.78 -1.06
N GLU A 22 5.99 15.96 -2.25
CA GLU A 22 5.45 16.81 -3.30
C GLU A 22 4.56 16.02 -4.26
N MET A 23 4.79 14.71 -4.38
CA MET A 23 4.09 13.83 -5.30
C MET A 23 3.24 12.79 -4.58
N GLU A 24 2.13 12.38 -5.20
CA GLU A 24 1.40 11.19 -4.75
C GLU A 24 2.23 9.92 -5.02
N VAL A 25 2.19 8.95 -4.10
CA VAL A 25 2.84 7.65 -4.26
C VAL A 25 1.84 6.50 -4.07
N ALA A 26 2.08 5.39 -4.76
CA ALA A 26 1.19 4.23 -4.77
C ALA A 26 1.95 2.92 -4.48
N GLY A 27 1.18 1.87 -4.18
CA GLY A 27 1.68 0.53 -3.92
C GLY A 27 0.55 -0.49 -3.82
N LEU A 28 0.92 -1.76 -3.67
CA LEU A 28 0.00 -2.89 -3.52
C LEU A 28 0.02 -3.42 -2.09
N LEU A 29 -1.16 -3.75 -1.57
CA LEU A 29 -1.32 -4.39 -0.27
C LEU A 29 -1.38 -5.90 -0.46
N ILE A 30 -0.49 -6.63 0.21
CA ILE A 30 -0.45 -8.09 0.19
C ILE A 30 -1.07 -8.62 1.48
N GLY A 31 -1.97 -9.57 1.34
CA GLY A 31 -2.72 -10.06 2.49
C GLY A 31 -3.71 -11.16 2.15
N LYS A 32 -4.61 -11.42 3.09
CA LYS A 32 -5.65 -12.43 2.94
C LYS A 32 -6.93 -12.03 3.66
N TYR A 33 -8.05 -12.48 3.11
CA TYR A 33 -9.36 -12.28 3.71
C TYR A 33 -9.78 -13.46 4.59
N LEU A 34 -9.99 -13.21 5.88
CA LEU A 34 -10.49 -14.18 6.84
C LEU A 34 -12.03 -14.16 6.87
N LYS A 35 -12.65 -14.90 5.95
CA LYS A 35 -14.11 -14.92 5.75
C LYS A 35 -14.93 -15.18 7.02
N LYS A 36 -14.45 -16.04 7.94
CA LYS A 36 -15.18 -16.39 9.17
C LYS A 36 -15.27 -15.25 10.18
N SER A 37 -14.27 -14.38 10.22
CA SER A 37 -14.20 -13.24 11.16
C SER A 37 -14.51 -11.90 10.51
N ASP A 38 -14.75 -11.89 9.19
CA ASP A 38 -14.96 -10.69 8.38
C ASP A 38 -13.82 -9.66 8.55
N ILE A 39 -12.58 -10.17 8.45
CA ILE A 39 -11.34 -9.40 8.60
C ILE A 39 -10.47 -9.54 7.35
N LEU A 40 -10.05 -8.41 6.76
CA LEU A 40 -8.95 -8.36 5.78
C LEU A 40 -7.63 -8.13 6.53
N GLU A 41 -6.74 -9.11 6.50
CA GLU A 41 -5.40 -8.95 7.04
C GLU A 41 -4.44 -8.48 5.95
N ILE A 42 -3.77 -7.36 6.20
CA ILE A 42 -2.72 -6.80 5.34
C ILE A 42 -1.40 -7.12 6.01
N TRP A 43 -0.63 -8.00 5.37
CA TRP A 43 0.59 -8.58 5.91
C TRP A 43 1.83 -7.82 5.43
N ASP A 44 1.77 -7.30 4.20
CA ASP A 44 2.85 -6.52 3.60
C ASP A 44 2.32 -5.43 2.66
N ALA A 45 3.17 -4.47 2.34
CA ALA A 45 2.95 -3.45 1.32
C ALA A 45 4.15 -3.40 0.38
N ILE A 46 3.94 -3.46 -0.93
CA ILE A 46 5.01 -3.36 -1.94
C ILE A 46 4.72 -2.19 -2.88
N THR A 47 5.76 -1.72 -3.56
CA THR A 47 5.65 -0.66 -4.58
C THR A 47 6.59 -1.01 -5.73
N GLY A 48 6.50 -0.26 -6.82
CA GLY A 48 7.25 -0.45 -8.05
C GLY A 48 7.35 0.85 -8.82
N ASP A 49 7.67 0.76 -10.11
CA ASP A 49 7.75 1.93 -10.97
C ASP A 49 6.38 2.62 -11.08
N GLN A 50 6.40 3.95 -11.00
CA GLN A 50 5.18 4.75 -10.97
C GLN A 50 5.39 6.11 -11.65
N LYS A 51 4.32 6.62 -12.26
CA LYS A 51 4.25 7.98 -12.81
C LYS A 51 3.37 8.82 -11.89
N ALA A 52 3.90 9.94 -11.38
CA ALA A 52 3.23 10.73 -10.36
C ALA A 52 3.24 12.24 -10.65
N THR A 53 2.22 12.91 -10.12
CA THR A 53 2.06 14.35 -9.97
C THR A 53 1.42 14.63 -8.59
N PRO A 54 1.33 15.89 -8.13
CA PRO A 54 0.71 16.19 -6.83
C PRO A 54 -0.79 15.86 -6.69
N GLY A 55 -1.48 15.47 -7.78
CA GLY A 55 -2.90 15.11 -7.76
C GLY A 55 -3.23 13.85 -8.57
N PHE A 56 -2.22 13.04 -8.89
CA PHE A 56 -2.38 11.80 -9.63
C PHE A 56 -1.16 10.91 -9.46
N VAL A 57 -1.38 9.62 -9.22
CA VAL A 57 -0.36 8.58 -9.31
C VAL A 57 -0.87 7.38 -10.10
N TYR A 58 -0.02 6.85 -10.98
CA TYR A 58 -0.22 5.61 -11.71
C TYR A 58 0.92 4.65 -11.38
N LEU A 59 0.60 3.52 -10.76
CA LEU A 59 1.53 2.43 -10.52
C LEU A 59 1.56 1.53 -11.75
N GLU A 60 2.74 1.22 -12.28
CA GLU A 60 2.86 0.34 -13.43
C GLU A 60 2.50 -1.11 -13.05
N GLU A 61 1.66 -1.74 -13.87
CA GLU A 61 1.16 -3.11 -13.63
C GLU A 61 2.11 -4.20 -14.14
N ASP A 62 3.11 -3.83 -14.94
CA ASP A 62 4.12 -4.76 -15.45
C ASP A 62 5.11 -5.12 -14.33
N THR A 63 4.99 -6.33 -13.79
CA THR A 63 5.98 -6.96 -12.92
C THR A 63 6.55 -8.21 -13.56
#